data_AF-A0A2V9QNT4-F1
#
_entry.id   AF-A0A2V9QNT4-F1
#
_cell.length_a   1.000
_cell.length_b   1.000
_cell.length_c   1.000
_cell.angle_alpha   90.00
_cell.angle_beta   90.00
_cell.angle_gamma   90.00
#
_symmetry.space_group_name_H-M   'P 1'
#
loop_
_entity.id
_entity.type
_entity.pdbx_description
1 polymer ?
#
loop_
_entity_poly.entity_id
_entity_poly.type
_entity_poly.pdbx_seq_one_letter_code
_entity_poly.pdbx_strand_id
1 'polypeptide(L)'
;NIAGNGFISFDNILADLLVDNSFGPVEIRSANGAMLAAISRVSGLGANTSGFFVAQAADSGSQTEIIPFAIDTNTFRTNLGLNNLGTSTASVNIALTGANGDTVASTVSPIQVAPSGLVQINNVLRYLLNGSSSSSTVTQQQGYLKITANQPIKAFATQS
;
A
#
# COMPACT_ATOMS: atom_id res chain seq x y z
N ASN A 1 -18.62 -3.72 -9.25
CA ASN A 1 -18.47 -5.09 -8.70
C ASN A 1 -16.98 -5.28 -8.45
N ILE A 2 -16.57 -5.52 -7.21
CA ILE A 2 -15.15 -5.72 -6.85
C ILE A 2 -14.93 -7.23 -6.80
N ALA A 3 -13.96 -7.74 -7.55
CA ALA A 3 -13.59 -9.14 -7.50
C ALA A 3 -13.10 -9.52 -6.09
N GLY A 4 -13.15 -10.81 -5.73
CA GLY A 4 -12.57 -11.28 -4.48
C GLY A 4 -11.08 -10.92 -4.42
N ASN A 5 -10.63 -10.32 -3.32
CA ASN A 5 -9.28 -9.74 -3.17
C ASN A 5 -8.94 -8.61 -4.15
N GLY A 6 -9.91 -8.06 -4.89
CA GLY A 6 -9.71 -6.88 -5.73
C GLY A 6 -9.84 -5.57 -4.95
N PHE A 7 -9.61 -4.45 -5.63
CA PHE A 7 -9.87 -3.12 -5.09
C PHE A 7 -10.58 -2.24 -6.12
N ILE A 8 -11.21 -1.18 -5.64
CA ILE A 8 -11.73 -0.08 -6.45
C ILE A 8 -11.12 1.21 -5.93
N SER A 9 -10.70 2.08 -6.84
CA SER A 9 -10.13 3.39 -6.52
C SER A 9 -10.88 4.47 -7.29
N PHE A 10 -10.99 5.63 -6.66
CA PHE A 10 -11.56 6.83 -7.24
C PHE A 10 -10.55 7.95 -7.05
N ASP A 11 -10.19 8.66 -8.12
CA ASP A 11 -9.29 9.82 -8.01
C ASP A 11 -10.00 10.96 -7.26
N ASN A 12 -11.30 11.15 -7.55
CA ASN A 12 -12.19 12.03 -6.81
C ASN A 12 -13.55 11.36 -6.66
N ILE A 13 -13.73 10.63 -5.55
CA ILE A 13 -14.97 9.91 -5.27
C ILE A 13 -16.21 10.82 -5.26
N LEU A 14 -16.06 12.11 -4.93
CA LEU A 14 -17.19 13.04 -4.95
C LEU A 14 -17.56 13.44 -6.38
N ALA A 15 -16.58 13.64 -7.27
CA ALA A 15 -16.84 13.87 -8.70
C ALA A 15 -17.45 12.63 -9.36
N ASP A 16 -16.95 11.43 -9.04
CA ASP A 16 -17.48 10.17 -9.57
C ASP A 16 -18.92 9.91 -9.10
N LEU A 17 -19.27 10.39 -7.90
CA LEU A 17 -20.64 10.37 -7.37
C LEU A 17 -21.49 11.58 -7.79
N LEU A 18 -20.96 12.49 -8.62
CA LEU A 18 -21.61 13.71 -9.09
C LEU A 18 -22.03 14.68 -7.95
N VAL A 19 -21.24 14.73 -6.89
CA VAL A 19 -21.44 15.54 -5.68
C VAL A 19 -20.16 16.29 -5.27
N ASP A 20 -19.30 16.63 -6.22
CA ASP A 20 -17.98 17.27 -6.04
C ASP A 20 -18.01 18.64 -5.33
N ASN A 21 -19.18 19.28 -5.27
CA ASN A 21 -19.41 20.53 -4.55
C ASN A 21 -20.28 20.36 -3.29
N SER A 22 -20.41 19.13 -2.80
CA SER A 22 -21.17 18.80 -1.59
C SER A 22 -20.24 18.38 -0.45
N PHE A 23 -20.69 18.63 0.78
CA PHE A 23 -19.98 18.25 1.99
C PHE A 23 -20.77 17.21 2.77
N GLY A 24 -20.09 16.21 3.33
CA GLY A 24 -20.73 15.19 4.15
C GLY A 24 -19.88 13.92 4.27
N PRO A 25 -20.29 12.98 5.13
CA PRO A 25 -19.63 11.68 5.25
C PRO A 25 -19.87 10.84 3.98
N VAL A 26 -18.84 10.11 3.55
CA VAL A 26 -18.96 9.05 2.54
C VAL A 26 -19.14 7.72 3.28
N GLU A 27 -20.29 7.06 3.07
CA GLU A 27 -20.55 5.71 3.60
C GLU A 27 -20.30 4.66 2.52
N ILE A 28 -19.53 3.62 2.86
CA ILE A 28 -19.21 2.50 1.96
C ILE A 28 -19.79 1.23 2.57
N ARG A 29 -20.62 0.53 1.79
CA ARG A 29 -21.28 -0.73 2.19
C ARG A 29 -21.05 -1.84 1.20
N SER A 30 -20.89 -3.05 1.72
CA SER A 30 -20.88 -4.26 0.92
C SER A 30 -22.30 -4.72 0.64
N ALA A 31 -22.66 -4.88 -0.64
CA ALA A 31 -23.99 -5.34 -1.04
C ALA A 31 -24.22 -6.85 -0.76
N ASN A 32 -23.15 -7.63 -0.61
CA ASN A 32 -23.20 -9.08 -0.40
C ASN A 32 -22.62 -9.51 0.96
N GLY A 33 -22.34 -8.57 1.86
CA GLY A 33 -21.78 -8.85 3.18
C GLY A 33 -20.28 -9.20 3.19
N ALA A 34 -19.57 -9.09 2.06
CA ALA A 34 -18.10 -9.23 2.05
C ALA A 34 -17.43 -8.18 2.93
N MET A 35 -16.36 -8.56 3.64
CA MET A 35 -15.54 -7.63 4.41
C MET A 35 -14.89 -6.60 3.49
N LEU A 36 -14.98 -5.32 3.87
CA LEU A 36 -14.36 -4.21 3.13
C LEU A 36 -13.35 -3.50 4.03
N ALA A 37 -12.23 -3.09 3.43
CA ALA A 37 -11.36 -2.06 3.98
C ALA A 37 -11.45 -0.84 3.06
N ALA A 38 -11.78 0.33 3.63
CA ALA A 38 -11.84 1.58 2.88
C ALA A 38 -10.73 2.51 3.37
N ILE A 39 -9.96 3.06 2.43
CA ILE A 39 -8.94 4.06 2.72
C ILE A 39 -9.19 5.28 1.84
N SER A 40 -9.31 6.43 2.49
CA SER A 40 -9.37 7.73 1.83
C SER A 40 -7.97 8.35 1.87
N ARG A 41 -7.44 8.67 0.69
CA ARG A 41 -6.23 9.47 0.55
C ARG A 41 -6.65 10.86 0.08
N VAL A 42 -6.34 11.88 0.86
CA VAL A 42 -6.53 13.28 0.48
C VAL A 42 -5.18 13.86 0.10
N SER A 43 -5.01 14.29 -1.15
CA SER A 43 -3.80 14.95 -1.63
C SER A 43 -4.13 16.28 -2.29
N GLY A 44 -3.40 17.34 -1.94
CA GLY A 44 -3.53 18.64 -2.60
C GLY A 44 -2.73 18.66 -3.92
N LEU A 45 -3.37 19.09 -5.02
CA LEU A 45 -2.78 19.19 -6.37
C LEU A 45 -1.59 20.16 -6.47
N GLY A 46 -1.30 20.94 -5.42
CA GLY A 46 -0.22 21.92 -5.38
C GLY A 46 0.94 21.63 -4.41
N ALA A 47 0.89 20.55 -3.62
CA ALA A 47 1.86 20.34 -2.54
C ALA A 47 2.64 19.02 -2.61
N ASN A 48 2.30 18.06 -3.48
CA ASN A 48 2.96 16.75 -3.59
C ASN A 48 3.15 16.00 -2.25
N THR A 49 2.38 16.32 -1.21
CA THR A 49 2.46 15.64 0.10
C THR A 49 1.26 14.75 0.32
N SER A 50 1.51 13.46 0.50
CA SER A 50 0.52 12.52 1.01
C SER A 50 1.20 11.56 1.98
N GLY A 51 0.64 11.39 3.17
CA GLY A 51 1.13 10.45 4.16
C GLY A 51 0.05 10.08 5.17
N PHE A 52 0.04 8.83 5.59
CA PHE A 52 -0.75 8.34 6.72
C PHE A 52 0.23 7.93 7.81
N PHE A 53 0.31 8.73 8.88
CA PHE A 53 1.13 8.44 10.06
C PHE A 53 0.21 8.20 11.25
N VAL A 54 0.01 6.94 11.62
CA VAL A 54 -0.52 6.60 12.95
C VAL A 54 0.63 6.06 13.78
N ALA A 55 0.85 6.65 14.96
CA ALA A 55 1.66 6.03 15.98
C ALA A 55 0.96 4.74 16.42
N GLN A 56 1.62 3.60 16.29
CA GLN A 56 1.12 2.33 16.80
C GLN A 56 2.02 1.85 17.93
N ALA A 57 1.39 1.20 18.92
CA ALA A 57 2.11 0.59 20.02
C ALA A 57 3.03 -0.54 19.51
N ALA A 58 4.17 -0.73 20.17
CA ALA A 58 5.20 -1.69 19.74
C ALA A 58 4.73 -3.16 19.75
N ASP A 59 3.60 -3.44 20.40
CA ASP A 59 2.93 -4.75 20.47
C ASP A 59 1.88 -4.95 19.36
N SER A 60 1.61 -3.94 18.54
CA SER A 60 0.57 -3.99 17.50
C SER A 60 1.02 -4.69 16.21
N GLY A 61 2.24 -5.23 16.17
CA GLY A 61 2.84 -5.90 15.02
C GLY A 61 2.00 -7.06 14.48
N SER A 62 1.98 -7.24 13.16
CA SER A 62 1.29 -8.35 12.51
C SER A 62 2.24 -9.13 11.62
N GLN A 63 2.00 -10.43 11.46
CA GLN A 63 2.66 -11.25 10.44
C GLN A 63 2.06 -11.03 9.05
N THR A 64 0.97 -10.27 8.94
CA THR A 64 0.38 -9.83 7.68
C THR A 64 -0.04 -8.37 7.78
N GLU A 65 0.51 -7.54 6.90
CA GLU A 65 0.20 -6.11 6.78
C GLU A 65 -0.32 -5.84 5.37
N ILE A 66 -1.22 -4.86 5.24
CA ILE A 66 -1.77 -4.42 3.97
C ILE A 66 -1.45 -2.94 3.78
N ILE A 67 -0.76 -2.63 2.68
CA ILE A 67 -0.71 -1.25 2.19
C ILE A 67 -1.80 -1.10 1.14
N PRO A 68 -2.87 -0.38 1.45
CA PRO A 68 -4.10 -0.41 0.66
C PRO A 68 -3.98 0.27 -0.70
N PHE A 69 -2.95 1.09 -0.88
CA PHE A 69 -2.71 1.77 -2.14
C PHE A 69 -1.21 1.99 -2.37
N ALA A 70 -0.73 1.54 -3.51
CA ALA A 70 0.60 1.77 -4.02
C ALA A 70 0.50 2.08 -5.52
N ILE A 71 1.25 3.07 -5.96
CA ILE A 71 1.24 3.60 -7.32
C ILE A 71 2.65 4.01 -7.74
N ASP A 72 2.94 3.84 -9.03
CA ASP A 72 4.12 4.37 -9.71
C ASP A 72 3.71 4.92 -11.08
N THR A 73 3.68 6.25 -11.17
CA THR A 73 3.45 7.03 -12.38
C THR A 73 4.59 8.04 -12.56
N ASN A 74 4.53 8.82 -13.63
CA ASN A 74 5.45 9.95 -13.83
C ASN A 74 5.36 11.01 -12.72
N THR A 75 4.27 11.05 -11.96
CA THR A 75 3.99 12.08 -10.94
C THR A 75 4.10 11.55 -9.53
N PHE A 76 3.70 10.29 -9.30
CA PHE A 76 3.66 9.71 -7.96
C PHE A 76 4.43 8.40 -7.92
N ARG A 77 5.23 8.23 -6.88
CA ARG A 77 5.85 6.96 -6.54
C ARG A 77 5.58 6.59 -5.09
N THR A 78 5.47 5.29 -4.82
CA THR A 78 5.29 4.78 -3.46
C THR A 78 6.61 4.28 -2.89
N ASN A 79 7.00 4.83 -1.74
CA ASN A 79 8.09 4.30 -0.92
C ASN A 79 7.49 3.52 0.25
N LEU A 80 8.04 2.34 0.52
CA LEU A 80 7.58 1.42 1.57
C LEU A 80 8.60 1.40 2.71
N GLY A 81 8.16 1.56 3.95
CA GLY A 81 8.95 1.28 5.14
C GLY A 81 8.43 0.02 5.85
N LEU A 82 9.36 -0.78 6.37
CA LEU A 82 9.11 -2.04 7.08
C LEU A 82 9.85 -2.02 8.41
N ASN A 83 9.13 -1.97 9.52
CA ASN A 83 9.67 -2.13 10.86
C ASN A 83 9.48 -3.56 11.33
N ASN A 84 10.53 -4.16 11.89
CA ASN A 84 10.44 -5.43 12.57
C ASN A 84 10.29 -5.21 14.08
N LEU A 85 9.14 -5.59 14.61
CA LEU A 85 8.81 -5.47 16.03
C LEU A 85 9.12 -6.76 16.80
N GLY A 86 9.56 -7.81 16.11
CA GLY A 86 10.02 -9.06 16.70
C GLY A 86 11.44 -8.96 17.27
N THR A 87 11.83 -10.01 17.99
CA THR A 87 13.15 -10.14 18.63
C THR A 87 14.18 -10.85 17.75
N SER A 88 13.77 -11.37 16.59
CA SER A 88 14.61 -12.05 15.60
C SER A 88 14.50 -11.35 14.24
N THR A 89 15.45 -11.57 13.33
CA THR A 89 15.38 -11.04 11.95
C THR A 89 14.12 -11.53 11.25
N ALA A 90 13.32 -10.59 10.71
CA ALA A 90 12.13 -10.87 9.94
C ALA A 90 12.49 -11.16 8.49
N SER A 91 11.88 -12.21 7.95
CA SER A 91 11.87 -12.55 6.53
C SER A 91 10.52 -12.12 5.95
N VAL A 92 10.54 -11.09 5.11
CA VAL A 92 9.33 -10.39 4.63
C VAL A 92 9.14 -10.61 3.13
N ASN A 93 7.96 -11.10 2.75
CA ASN A 93 7.53 -11.17 1.36
C ASN A 93 6.53 -10.06 1.07
N ILE A 94 6.62 -9.48 -0.13
CA ILE A 94 5.71 -8.43 -0.59
C ILE A 94 5.12 -8.88 -1.92
N ALA A 95 3.80 -8.80 -2.04
CA ALA A 95 3.05 -9.04 -3.27
C ALA A 95 2.26 -7.79 -3.65
N LEU A 96 2.39 -7.35 -4.90
CA LEU A 96 1.52 -6.34 -5.52
C LEU A 96 0.30 -7.05 -6.10
N THR A 97 -0.89 -6.66 -5.64
CA THR A 97 -2.15 -7.15 -6.20
C THR A 97 -2.82 -6.06 -7.02
N GLY A 98 -3.20 -6.40 -8.25
CA GLY A 98 -3.87 -5.52 -9.21
C GLY A 98 -5.36 -5.37 -8.95
N ALA A 99 -6.02 -4.49 -9.71
CA ALA A 99 -7.45 -4.16 -9.50
C ALA A 99 -8.39 -5.35 -9.68
N ASN A 100 -7.98 -6.33 -10.49
CA ASN A 100 -8.70 -7.58 -10.73
C ASN A 100 -8.52 -8.62 -9.61
N GLY A 101 -7.67 -8.35 -8.61
CA GLY A 101 -7.38 -9.27 -7.51
C GLY A 101 -6.23 -10.24 -7.77
N ASP A 102 -5.61 -10.18 -8.95
CA ASP A 102 -4.46 -11.04 -9.28
C ASP A 102 -3.16 -10.47 -8.72
N THR A 103 -2.26 -11.36 -8.30
CA THR A 103 -0.88 -10.97 -7.96
C THR A 103 -0.13 -10.60 -9.25
N VAL A 104 0.25 -9.34 -9.36
CA VAL A 104 0.96 -8.78 -10.52
C VAL A 104 2.46 -9.04 -10.40
N ALA A 105 3.02 -8.88 -9.20
CA ALA A 105 4.44 -9.10 -8.92
C ALA A 105 4.67 -9.42 -7.44
N SER A 106 5.77 -10.12 -7.14
CA SER A 106 6.19 -10.41 -5.77
C SER A 106 7.70 -10.33 -5.62
N THR A 107 8.16 -10.18 -4.39
CA THR A 107 9.59 -10.33 -4.04
C THR A 107 10.14 -11.67 -4.54
N VAL A 108 11.23 -11.64 -5.30
CA VAL A 108 11.94 -12.85 -5.76
C VAL A 108 12.65 -13.57 -4.61
N SER A 109 13.16 -12.79 -3.65
CA SER A 109 13.73 -13.27 -2.40
C SER A 109 13.18 -12.44 -1.23
N PRO A 110 12.94 -13.04 -0.05
CA PRO A 110 12.42 -12.30 1.09
C PRO A 110 13.35 -11.18 1.56
N ILE A 111 12.78 -10.02 1.87
CA ILE A 111 13.49 -8.89 2.47
C ILE A 111 13.82 -9.20 3.92
N GLN A 112 15.08 -9.03 4.32
CA GLN A 112 15.52 -9.24 5.69
C GLN A 112 15.47 -7.94 6.48
N VAL A 113 14.75 -7.93 7.60
CA VAL A 113 14.66 -6.77 8.50
C VAL A 113 15.16 -7.18 9.88
N ALA A 114 16.28 -6.60 10.33
CA ALA A 114 16.85 -6.87 11.66
C ALA A 114 15.84 -6.58 12.78
N PRO A 115 15.91 -7.25 13.94
CA PRO A 115 15.00 -6.98 15.06
C PRO A 115 15.09 -5.52 15.52
N SER A 116 13.95 -4.89 15.81
CA SER A 116 13.84 -3.45 16.09
C SER A 116 14.39 -2.54 14.97
N GLY A 117 14.62 -3.08 13.78
CA GLY A 117 15.16 -2.39 12.63
C GLY A 117 14.10 -1.91 11.65
N LEU A 118 14.53 -1.02 10.74
CA LEU A 118 13.74 -0.48 9.64
C LEU A 118 14.45 -0.81 8.32
N VAL A 119 13.70 -1.32 7.34
CA VAL A 119 14.11 -1.31 5.93
C VAL A 119 13.17 -0.42 5.14
N GLN A 120 13.75 0.46 4.32
CA GLN A 120 13.01 1.28 3.37
C GLN A 120 13.27 0.82 1.94
N ILE A 121 12.20 0.62 1.19
CA ILE A 121 12.21 0.32 -0.23
C ILE A 121 11.63 1.53 -0.96
N ASN A 122 12.50 2.32 -1.57
CA ASN A 122 12.07 3.38 -2.46
C ASN A 122 11.52 2.79 -3.76
N ASN A 123 10.53 3.44 -4.37
CA ASN A 123 9.91 2.97 -5.63
C ASN A 123 9.51 1.49 -5.57
N VAL A 124 8.69 1.10 -4.58
CA VAL A 124 8.40 -0.31 -4.29
C VAL A 124 7.85 -1.07 -5.51
N LEU A 125 7.07 -0.41 -6.38
CA LEU A 125 6.56 -1.02 -7.61
C LEU A 125 7.68 -1.32 -8.62
N ARG A 126 8.68 -0.44 -8.77
CA ARG A 126 9.84 -0.69 -9.65
C ARG A 126 10.74 -1.78 -9.09
N TYR A 127 10.88 -1.82 -7.76
CA TYR A 127 11.58 -2.91 -7.10
C TYR A 127 10.92 -4.26 -7.40
N LEU A 128 9.59 -4.36 -7.29
CA LEU A 128 8.86 -5.61 -7.53
C LEU A 128 8.81 -6.01 -9.02
N LEU A 129 8.57 -5.06 -9.92
CA LEU A 129 8.35 -5.33 -11.35
C LEU A 129 9.63 -5.34 -12.19
N ASN A 130 10.59 -4.47 -11.84
CA ASN A 130 11.82 -4.30 -12.61
C ASN A 130 13.06 -4.84 -11.86
N GLY A 131 12.88 -5.39 -10.65
CA GLY A 131 13.95 -5.93 -9.81
C GLY A 131 14.84 -4.88 -9.14
N SER A 132 14.56 -3.57 -9.30
CA SER A 132 15.38 -2.50 -8.73
C SER A 132 14.58 -1.25 -8.40
N SER A 133 14.79 -0.75 -7.18
CA SER A 133 14.25 0.53 -6.70
C SER A 133 14.83 1.76 -7.42
N SER A 134 15.98 1.60 -8.09
CA SER A 134 16.66 2.67 -8.84
C SER A 134 16.35 2.64 -10.35
N SER A 135 15.45 1.75 -10.80
CA SER A 135 15.04 1.70 -12.20
C SER A 135 14.46 3.05 -12.65
N SER A 136 14.91 3.56 -13.80
CA SER A 136 14.34 4.74 -14.44
C SER A 136 13.02 4.45 -15.16
N THR A 137 12.69 3.18 -15.38
CA THR A 137 11.46 2.76 -16.04
C THR A 137 10.29 2.83 -15.06
N VAL A 138 9.40 3.79 -15.28
CA VAL A 138 8.12 3.92 -14.56
C VAL A 138 7.22 2.75 -14.95
N THR A 139 6.60 2.09 -13.98
CA THR A 139 5.76 0.91 -14.26
C THR A 139 4.36 1.25 -14.76
N GLN A 140 3.88 2.46 -14.47
CA GLN A 140 2.50 2.90 -14.74
C GLN A 140 1.46 1.95 -14.12
N GLN A 141 1.82 1.32 -13.00
CA GLN A 141 0.97 0.38 -12.27
C GLN A 141 0.43 0.99 -10.99
N GLN A 142 -0.70 0.47 -10.55
CA GLN A 142 -1.27 0.73 -9.23
C GLN A 142 -1.89 -0.55 -8.65
N GLY A 143 -1.95 -0.61 -7.33
CA GLY A 143 -2.44 -1.77 -6.62
C GLY A 143 -2.50 -1.57 -5.12
N TYR A 144 -2.71 -2.66 -4.40
CA TYR A 144 -2.38 -2.72 -2.98
C TYR A 144 -1.22 -3.70 -2.77
N LEU A 145 -0.50 -3.54 -1.67
CA LEU A 145 0.56 -4.46 -1.28
C LEU A 145 0.05 -5.36 -0.17
N LYS A 146 0.18 -6.67 -0.37
CA LYS A 146 0.08 -7.66 0.70
C LYS A 146 1.49 -7.99 1.17
N ILE A 147 1.72 -7.83 2.46
CA ILE A 147 3.04 -8.03 3.08
C ILE A 147 2.88 -9.15 4.10
N THR A 148 3.72 -10.18 4.01
CA THR A 148 3.73 -11.29 4.96
C THR A 148 5.11 -11.48 5.54
N ALA A 149 5.19 -11.84 6.82
CA ALA A 149 6.45 -12.01 7.52
C ALA A 149 6.38 -13.16 8.53
N ASN A 150 7.54 -13.71 8.88
CA ASN A 150 7.67 -14.72 9.94
C ASN A 150 7.86 -14.12 11.34
N GLN A 151 7.83 -12.79 11.46
CA GLN A 151 7.88 -12.02 12.71
C GLN A 151 6.80 -10.92 12.65
N PRO A 152 6.32 -10.40 13.79
CA PRO A 152 5.46 -9.23 13.80
C PRO A 152 6.16 -8.02 13.17
N ILE A 153 5.58 -7.47 12.12
CA ILE A 153 6.08 -6.27 11.43
C ILE A 153 5.05 -5.15 11.46
N LYS A 154 5.50 -3.94 11.14
CA LYS A 154 4.66 -2.84 10.69
C LYS A 154 5.13 -2.31 9.37
N ALA A 155 4.19 -2.06 8.47
CA ALA A 155 4.44 -1.47 7.18
C ALA A 155 3.80 -0.08 7.10
N PHE A 156 4.48 0.85 6.43
CA PHE A 156 3.91 2.16 6.11
C PHE A 156 4.35 2.58 4.72
N ALA A 157 3.52 3.38 4.05
CA ALA A 157 3.81 3.88 2.72
C ALA A 157 3.75 5.41 2.70
N THR A 158 4.65 5.99 1.93
CA THR A 158 4.65 7.43 1.59
C THR A 158 4.59 7.57 0.09
N GLN A 159 3.93 8.63 -0.38
CA GLN A 159 3.82 8.93 -1.79
C GLN A 159 4.36 10.33 -2.06
N SER A 160 5.26 10.40 -3.05
CA SER A 160 5.99 11.60 -3.46
C SER A 160 6.03 11.71 -4.97
#